data_AF-A0A2J7REJ8-F1
#
_entry.id   AF-A0A2J7REJ8-F1
#
_cell.length_a   1.000
_cell.length_b   1.000
_cell.length_c   1.000
_cell.angle_alpha   90.00
_cell.angle_beta   90.00
_cell.angle_gamma   90.00
#
_symmetry.space_group_name_H-M   'P 1'
#
loop_
_entity.id
_entity.type
_entity.pdbx_description
1 polymer ?
#
loop_
_entity_poly.entity_id
_entity_poly.type
_entity_poly.pdbx_seq_one_letter_code
_entity_poly.pdbx_strand_id
1 'polypeptide(L)'
;MVIYVCLCCHQVIGVEHWAVADPEVHTAPPEYMEDSSASPICRFAVGVMTYLIIYLLQRLFMVLVYERYIKNSIQDFVDICSLANISVFILALENYGFYIHGRSAHGFADTDMQTIMRQLQREEEDLCGHRGLLPGTDQQTFQMAIPLQLRSYYQKVMAPINSITLSTKRMSVAGPAALRSKVLSANMDRIIQAYHNMNKFLAAYLEHALKDLDYDVREKTFVESLLDIEFTEIFDKGILYTDTGHSFDNVLFYGNEFTLATFDIFLFFFIEMLFHDFLLAAVITAFFAKVCMVIQAEIPSLWLGWSLSFPVYNNLNFEDRGTLTLRNLNIII
;
A
#
# COMPACT_ATOMS: atom_id res chain seq x y z
N MET A 1 10.62 -1.21 -17.41
CA MET A 1 11.15 -2.44 -18.04
C MET A 1 10.29 -2.83 -19.25
N VAL A 2 8.96 -3.00 -19.08
CA VAL A 2 8.01 -3.28 -20.18
C VAL A 2 8.24 -2.46 -21.45
N ILE A 3 8.34 -1.13 -21.34
CA ILE A 3 8.55 -0.23 -22.49
C ILE A 3 9.82 -0.57 -23.29
N TYR A 4 10.93 -0.86 -22.61
CA TYR A 4 12.20 -1.19 -23.26
C TYR A 4 12.16 -2.56 -23.93
N VAL A 5 11.53 -3.56 -23.31
CA VAL A 5 11.37 -4.89 -23.90
C VAL A 5 10.43 -4.80 -25.12
N CYS A 6 9.36 -4.02 -25.02
CA CYS A 6 8.45 -3.76 -26.13
C CYS A 6 9.16 -3.09 -27.31
N LEU A 7 10.03 -2.10 -27.04
CA LEU A 7 10.87 -1.47 -28.05
C LEU A 7 11.81 -2.49 -28.71
N CYS A 8 12.47 -3.35 -27.94
CA CYS A 8 13.30 -4.42 -28.50
C CYS A 8 12.50 -5.39 -29.37
N CYS A 9 11.28 -5.78 -28.96
CA CYS A 9 10.43 -6.64 -29.79
C CYS A 9 10.05 -5.99 -31.12
N HIS A 10 9.75 -4.69 -31.13
CA HIS A 10 9.39 -4.01 -32.37
C HIS A 10 10.60 -3.74 -33.27
N GLN A 11 11.69 -3.20 -32.72
CA GLN A 11 12.85 -2.77 -33.53
C GLN A 11 13.90 -3.85 -33.79
N VAL A 12 14.07 -4.82 -32.89
CA VAL A 12 15.13 -5.85 -33.02
C VAL A 12 14.57 -7.17 -33.55
N ILE A 13 13.37 -7.55 -33.11
CA ILE A 13 12.71 -8.79 -33.57
C ILE A 13 11.87 -8.54 -34.83
N GLY A 14 11.52 -7.29 -35.13
CA GLY A 14 10.75 -6.94 -36.32
C GLY A 14 9.27 -7.32 -36.22
N VAL A 15 8.71 -7.36 -35.00
CA VAL A 15 7.27 -7.66 -34.78
C VAL A 15 6.35 -6.64 -35.48
N GLU A 16 6.87 -5.47 -35.84
CA GLU A 16 6.17 -4.49 -36.67
C GLU A 16 5.74 -5.05 -38.04
N HIS A 17 6.49 -6.01 -38.60
CA HIS A 17 6.19 -6.60 -39.90
C HIS A 17 4.99 -7.55 -39.86
N TRP A 18 4.56 -7.99 -38.67
CA TRP A 18 3.35 -8.82 -38.50
C TRP A 18 2.06 -8.02 -38.71
N ALA A 19 2.17 -6.69 -38.81
CA ALA A 19 1.03 -5.82 -39.10
C ALA A 19 0.70 -5.70 -40.59
N VAL A 20 1.52 -6.26 -41.48
CA VAL A 20 1.28 -6.27 -42.92
C VAL A 20 0.26 -7.35 -43.27
N ALA A 21 -0.56 -7.10 -44.29
CA ALA A 21 -1.61 -8.03 -44.74
C ALA A 21 -1.02 -9.21 -45.53
N ASP A 22 -0.13 -9.98 -44.90
CA ASP A 22 0.48 -11.18 -45.44
C ASP A 22 0.03 -12.41 -44.61
N PRO A 23 -0.36 -13.53 -45.23
CA PRO A 23 -0.59 -14.79 -44.52
C PRO A 23 0.66 -15.34 -43.80
N GLU A 24 1.88 -14.96 -44.20
CA GLU A 24 3.11 -15.43 -43.57
C GLU A 24 3.66 -14.47 -42.50
N VAL A 25 4.20 -15.05 -41.41
CA VAL A 25 4.79 -14.30 -40.31
C VAL A 25 6.27 -14.07 -40.59
N HIS A 26 6.62 -12.84 -40.96
CA HIS A 26 8.00 -12.45 -41.26
C HIS A 26 8.60 -11.59 -40.14
N THR A 27 9.82 -11.91 -39.72
CA THR A 27 10.61 -11.12 -38.74
C THR A 27 11.63 -10.20 -39.40
N ALA A 28 11.90 -10.43 -40.68
CA ALA A 28 12.67 -9.53 -41.54
C ALA A 28 11.83 -9.24 -42.79
N PRO A 29 11.84 -8.01 -43.31
CA PRO A 29 11.05 -7.68 -44.49
C PRO A 29 11.61 -8.47 -45.70
N PRO A 30 10.81 -9.33 -46.34
CA PRO A 30 11.21 -9.90 -47.62
C PRO A 30 11.22 -8.80 -48.71
N GLU A 31 12.02 -9.01 -49.75
CA GLU A 31 12.34 -8.01 -50.78
C GLU A 31 11.11 -7.46 -51.53
N TYR A 32 9.97 -8.15 -51.50
CA TYR A 32 8.70 -7.71 -52.09
C TYR A 32 7.79 -6.91 -51.12
N MET A 33 8.16 -6.81 -49.84
CA MET A 33 7.39 -6.11 -48.80
C MET A 33 7.86 -4.67 -48.54
N GLU A 34 8.98 -4.21 -49.11
CA GLU A 34 9.47 -2.83 -48.91
C GLU A 34 8.44 -1.76 -49.31
N ASP A 35 7.57 -2.06 -50.29
CA ASP A 35 6.54 -1.14 -50.78
C ASP A 35 5.13 -1.41 -50.22
N SER A 36 4.94 -2.43 -49.37
CA SER A 36 3.62 -2.75 -48.81
C SER A 36 3.31 -1.93 -47.57
N SER A 37 2.35 -1.01 -47.69
CA SER A 37 1.89 -0.19 -46.56
C SER A 37 1.15 -1.05 -45.53
N ALA A 38 1.70 -1.17 -44.32
CA ALA A 38 1.01 -1.78 -43.18
C ALA A 38 -0.29 -1.02 -42.87
N SER A 39 -1.38 -1.74 -42.57
CA SER A 39 -2.61 -1.08 -42.15
C SER A 39 -2.42 -0.50 -40.74
N PRO A 40 -2.84 0.75 -40.47
CA PRO A 40 -2.65 1.38 -39.17
C PRO A 40 -3.41 0.63 -38.06
N ILE A 41 -4.51 -0.03 -38.41
CA ILE A 41 -5.32 -0.82 -37.47
C ILE A 41 -4.59 -2.10 -37.05
N CYS A 42 -3.99 -2.83 -38.00
CA CYS A 42 -3.22 -4.04 -37.67
C CYS A 42 -1.96 -3.70 -36.87
N ARG A 43 -1.29 -2.59 -37.20
CA ARG A 43 -0.11 -2.10 -36.48
C ARG A 43 -0.42 -1.77 -35.03
N PHE A 44 -1.53 -1.07 -34.80
CA PHE A 44 -2.05 -0.83 -33.45
C PHE A 44 -2.39 -2.14 -32.72
N ALA A 45 -3.10 -3.07 -33.37
CA ALA A 45 -3.51 -4.33 -32.75
C ALA A 45 -2.30 -5.20 -32.34
N VAL A 46 -1.33 -5.39 -33.23
CA VAL A 46 -0.09 -6.14 -32.94
C VAL A 46 0.71 -5.48 -31.83
N GLY A 47 0.80 -4.15 -31.83
CA GLY A 47 1.47 -3.39 -30.79
C GLY A 47 0.81 -3.61 -29.41
N VAL A 48 -0.50 -3.42 -29.31
CA VAL A 48 -1.26 -3.59 -28.06
C VAL A 48 -1.13 -5.01 -27.53
N MET A 49 -1.27 -6.02 -28.40
CA MET A 49 -1.13 -7.42 -28.00
C MET A 49 0.27 -7.73 -27.49
N THR A 50 1.30 -7.24 -28.16
CA THR A 50 2.70 -7.45 -27.73
C THR A 50 2.96 -6.80 -26.38
N TYR A 51 2.52 -5.54 -26.17
CA TYR A 51 2.68 -4.85 -24.90
C TYR A 51 1.92 -5.55 -23.76
N LEU A 52 0.68 -5.96 -24.00
CA LEU A 52 -0.14 -6.68 -23.00
C LEU A 52 0.48 -8.01 -22.60
N ILE A 53 1.00 -8.79 -23.56
CA ILE A 53 1.67 -10.07 -23.27
C ILE A 53 2.91 -9.84 -22.41
N ILE A 54 3.76 -8.87 -22.75
CA ILE A 54 4.97 -8.56 -21.96
C ILE A 54 4.58 -8.10 -20.55
N TYR A 55 3.57 -7.24 -20.43
CA TYR A 55 3.07 -6.78 -19.13
C TYR A 55 2.54 -7.94 -18.29
N LEU A 56 1.71 -8.81 -18.86
CA LEU A 56 1.16 -9.98 -18.17
C LEU A 56 2.27 -10.94 -17.71
N LEU A 57 3.25 -11.23 -18.56
CA LEU A 57 4.40 -12.06 -18.19
C LEU A 57 5.22 -11.43 -17.05
N GLN A 58 5.46 -10.11 -17.12
CA GLN A 58 6.16 -9.40 -16.05
C GLN A 58 5.36 -9.45 -14.74
N ARG A 59 4.05 -9.20 -14.79
CA ARG A 59 3.18 -9.22 -13.59
C ARG A 59 3.11 -10.63 -12.99
N LEU A 60 2.97 -11.66 -13.82
CA LEU A 60 2.97 -13.05 -13.38
C LEU A 60 4.29 -13.43 -12.71
N PHE A 61 5.43 -13.03 -13.28
CA PHE A 61 6.73 -13.26 -12.65
C PHE A 61 6.86 -12.52 -11.31
N MET A 62 6.43 -11.26 -11.25
CA MET A 62 6.49 -10.47 -10.01
C MET A 62 5.65 -11.11 -8.91
N VAL A 63 4.40 -11.46 -9.18
CA VAL A 63 3.49 -12.06 -8.19
C VAL A 63 3.94 -13.47 -7.78
N LEU A 64 4.23 -14.34 -8.76
CA LEU A 64 4.52 -15.75 -8.46
C LEU A 64 5.91 -15.99 -7.90
N VAL A 65 6.90 -15.20 -8.34
CA VAL A 65 8.31 -15.43 -7.99
C VAL A 65 8.81 -14.36 -7.03
N TYR A 66 8.71 -13.09 -7.40
CA TYR A 66 9.37 -12.01 -6.66
C TYR A 66 8.72 -11.74 -5.30
N GLU A 67 7.41 -11.47 -5.30
CA GLU A 67 6.63 -11.18 -4.09
C GLU A 67 6.56 -12.41 -3.16
N ARG A 68 6.48 -13.62 -3.74
CA ARG A 68 6.35 -14.86 -2.96
C ARG A 68 7.65 -15.37 -2.34
N TYR A 69 8.79 -15.27 -3.04
CA TYR A 69 10.03 -15.91 -2.59
C TYR A 69 11.13 -14.95 -2.18
N ILE A 70 11.12 -13.70 -2.66
CA ILE A 70 12.24 -12.77 -2.44
C ILE A 70 11.85 -11.69 -1.44
N LYS A 71 10.70 -11.04 -1.60
CA LYS A 71 10.34 -9.88 -0.79
C LYS A 71 8.85 -9.82 -0.53
N ASN A 72 8.45 -10.07 0.71
CA ASN A 72 7.09 -9.84 1.19
C ASN A 72 7.07 -8.62 2.13
N SER A 73 7.03 -7.42 1.54
CA SER A 73 7.09 -6.16 2.31
C SER A 73 5.92 -5.95 3.27
N ILE A 74 4.80 -6.59 2.98
CA ILE A 74 3.56 -6.55 3.76
C ILE A 74 3.75 -7.38 5.03
N GLN A 75 4.26 -8.60 4.90
CA GLN A 75 4.63 -9.42 6.05
C GLN A 75 5.76 -8.77 6.87
N ASP A 76 6.79 -8.23 6.21
CA ASP A 76 7.87 -7.51 6.90
C ASP A 76 7.33 -6.37 7.77
N PHE A 77 6.31 -5.64 7.29
CA PHE A 77 5.67 -4.57 8.05
C PHE A 77 4.91 -5.08 9.28
N VAL A 78 4.15 -6.16 9.14
CA VAL A 78 3.44 -6.80 10.26
C VAL A 78 4.44 -7.33 11.29
N ASP A 79 5.54 -7.93 10.83
CA ASP A 79 6.61 -8.45 11.68
C ASP A 79 7.26 -7.31 12.48
N ILE A 80 7.56 -6.17 11.84
CA ILE A 80 8.07 -4.98 12.52
C ILE A 80 7.08 -4.45 13.57
N CYS A 81 5.78 -4.42 13.25
CA CYS A 81 4.76 -3.99 14.22
C CYS A 81 4.74 -4.92 15.45
N SER A 82 4.83 -6.23 15.23
CA SER A 82 4.88 -7.21 16.32
C SER A 82 6.17 -7.16 17.14
N LEU A 83 7.31 -6.93 16.50
CA LEU A 83 8.60 -6.75 17.17
C LEU A 83 8.59 -5.48 18.04
N ALA A 84 8.03 -4.39 17.52
CA ALA A 84 7.93 -3.11 18.21
C ALA A 84 6.80 -3.06 19.26
N ASN A 85 5.99 -4.11 19.38
CA ASN A 85 4.82 -4.18 20.26
C ASN A 85 3.78 -3.07 19.98
N ILE A 86 3.57 -2.75 18.70
CA ILE A 86 2.68 -1.69 18.22
C ILE A 86 1.52 -2.32 17.47
N SER A 87 0.29 -2.03 17.88
CA SER A 87 -0.90 -2.42 17.12
C SER A 87 -1.36 -1.26 16.25
N VAL A 88 -1.68 -1.53 14.99
CA VAL A 88 -2.07 -0.51 14.03
C VAL A 88 -3.56 -0.61 13.74
N PHE A 89 -4.28 0.47 14.01
CA PHE A 89 -5.72 0.58 13.74
C PHE A 89 -5.95 1.59 12.61
N ILE A 90 -6.53 1.13 11.49
CA ILE A 90 -6.68 1.90 10.25
C ILE A 90 -8.15 2.00 9.86
N LEU A 91 -8.70 3.20 9.79
CA LEU A 91 -10.04 3.43 9.22
C LEU A 91 -9.90 3.89 7.77
N ALA A 92 -10.34 3.06 6.81
CA ALA A 92 -10.37 3.40 5.39
C ALA A 92 -11.69 4.11 5.01
N LEU A 93 -12.80 3.67 5.61
CA LEU A 93 -14.14 4.23 5.48
C LEU A 93 -14.68 4.60 6.87
N GLU A 94 -15.93 5.07 6.96
CA GLU A 94 -16.51 5.51 8.23
C GLU A 94 -16.62 4.39 9.28
N ASN A 95 -16.98 3.19 8.83
CA ASN A 95 -17.24 2.01 9.66
C ASN A 95 -16.43 0.78 9.24
N TYR A 96 -15.55 0.92 8.23
CA TYR A 96 -14.76 -0.17 7.71
C TYR A 96 -13.28 0.22 7.66
N GLY A 97 -12.42 -0.76 7.94
CA GLY A 97 -10.99 -0.54 8.02
C GLY A 97 -10.20 -1.82 8.21
N PHE A 98 -8.96 -1.67 8.65
CA PHE A 98 -8.00 -2.74 8.85
C PHE A 98 -7.36 -2.64 10.23
N TYR A 99 -7.13 -3.78 10.86
CA TYR A 99 -6.46 -3.89 12.14
C TYR A 99 -5.28 -4.85 12.02
N ILE A 100 -4.12 -4.38 12.47
CA ILE A 100 -2.90 -5.19 12.57
C ILE A 100 -2.59 -5.33 14.05
N HIS A 101 -2.63 -6.56 14.51
CA HIS A 101 -2.29 -6.95 15.86
C HIS A 101 -0.78 -7.14 15.97
N GLY A 102 -0.10 -6.15 16.52
CA GLY A 102 1.35 -6.19 16.73
C GLY A 102 1.73 -6.39 18.19
N ARG A 103 1.00 -7.20 18.95
CA ARG A 103 1.43 -7.56 20.31
C ARG A 103 2.59 -8.55 20.23
N SER A 104 3.70 -8.24 20.89
CA SER A 104 4.83 -9.18 20.93
C SER A 104 4.52 -10.35 21.87
N ALA A 105 4.93 -11.58 21.50
CA ALA A 105 4.79 -12.77 22.34
C ALA A 105 5.51 -12.63 23.69
N HIS A 106 6.53 -11.76 23.74
CA HIS A 106 7.44 -11.58 24.87
C HIS A 106 7.10 -10.35 25.73
N GLY A 107 6.09 -9.57 25.36
CA GLY A 107 5.58 -8.41 26.11
C GLY A 107 6.48 -7.17 26.15
N PHE A 108 7.75 -7.29 25.73
CA PHE A 108 8.73 -6.20 25.68
C PHE A 108 9.46 -6.20 24.34
N ALA A 109 9.68 -5.01 23.77
CA ALA A 109 10.31 -4.81 22.46
C ALA A 109 11.75 -4.26 22.56
N ASP A 110 11.98 -3.31 23.48
CA ASP A 110 13.28 -2.67 23.67
C ASP A 110 14.20 -3.52 24.57
N THR A 111 14.92 -4.46 23.98
CA THR A 111 15.89 -5.30 24.71
C THR A 111 17.23 -5.40 23.99
N ASP A 112 18.24 -5.91 24.70
CA ASP A 112 19.55 -6.20 24.14
C ASP A 112 19.47 -7.30 23.07
N MET A 113 20.37 -7.24 22.08
CA MET A 113 20.42 -8.21 20.97
C MET A 113 20.52 -9.67 21.45
N GLN A 114 21.17 -9.91 22.59
CA GLN A 114 21.27 -11.25 23.15
C GLN A 114 19.91 -11.76 23.65
N THR A 115 19.10 -10.88 24.26
CA THR A 115 17.73 -11.20 24.64
C THR A 115 16.83 -11.43 23.44
N ILE A 116 16.95 -10.63 22.38
CA ILE A 116 16.23 -10.87 21.11
C ILE A 116 16.57 -12.27 20.55
N MET A 117 17.85 -12.65 20.50
CA MET A 117 18.26 -13.97 20.01
C MET A 117 17.67 -15.11 20.85
N ARG A 118 17.66 -14.98 22.18
CA ARG A 118 17.05 -15.97 23.08
C ARG A 118 15.54 -16.07 22.90
N GLN A 119 14.87 -14.96 22.62
CA GLN A 119 13.42 -14.93 22.35
C GLN A 119 13.09 -15.62 21.02
N LEU A 120 13.89 -15.38 19.97
CA LEU A 120 13.75 -16.06 18.68
C LEU A 120 13.97 -17.57 18.80
N GLN A 121 14.96 -18.01 19.59
CA GLN A 121 15.17 -19.44 19.85
C GLN A 121 13.97 -20.08 20.56
N ARG A 122 13.33 -19.36 21.50
CA ARG A 122 12.13 -19.85 22.18
C ARG A 122 10.91 -19.90 21.26
N GLU A 123 10.83 -19.02 20.26
CA GLU A 123 9.82 -19.11 19.20
C GLU A 123 10.07 -20.30 18.28
N GLU A 124 11.31 -20.57 17.92
CA GLU A 124 11.69 -21.75 17.13
C GLU A 124 11.33 -23.05 17.87
N GLU A 125 11.48 -23.08 19.19
CA GLU A 125 11.13 -24.22 20.05
C GLU A 125 9.65 -24.25 20.47
N ASP A 126 8.82 -23.31 20.01
CA ASP A 126 7.39 -23.17 20.38
C ASP A 126 7.15 -23.07 21.90
N LEU A 127 8.08 -22.42 22.61
CA LEU A 127 8.07 -22.21 24.07
C LEU A 127 7.52 -20.83 24.48
N CYS A 128 6.76 -20.19 23.59
CA CYS A 128 6.19 -18.86 23.75
C CYS A 128 4.69 -18.83 23.41
N GLY A 129 3.99 -17.76 23.81
CA GLY A 129 2.61 -17.56 23.37
C GLY A 129 2.55 -17.21 21.88
N HIS A 130 1.52 -17.72 21.20
CA HIS A 130 1.22 -17.34 19.82
C HIS A 130 0.94 -15.84 19.69
N ARG A 131 1.27 -15.28 18.51
CA ARG A 131 1.25 -13.83 18.26
C ARG A 131 -0.10 -13.30 17.78
N GLY A 132 -1.08 -14.14 17.54
CA GLY A 132 -2.38 -13.73 17.02
C GLY A 132 -3.30 -13.13 18.07
N LEU A 133 -4.37 -12.50 17.59
CA LEU A 133 -5.35 -11.82 18.44
C LEU A 133 -6.12 -12.80 19.34
N LEU A 134 -6.46 -13.97 18.80
CA LEU A 134 -7.12 -15.04 19.54
C LEU A 134 -6.09 -15.98 20.18
N PRO A 135 -6.36 -16.50 21.39
CA PRO A 135 -5.44 -17.42 22.06
C PRO A 135 -5.23 -18.68 21.21
N GLY A 136 -3.96 -19.01 20.93
CA GLY A 136 -3.60 -20.19 20.14
C GLY A 136 -3.66 -19.98 18.62
N THR A 137 -3.79 -18.74 18.15
CA THR A 137 -3.72 -18.40 16.72
C THR A 137 -2.52 -17.53 16.42
N ASP A 138 -1.97 -17.60 15.21
CA ASP A 138 -0.89 -16.72 14.73
C ASP A 138 -1.40 -15.60 13.82
N GLN A 139 -2.73 -15.49 13.67
CA GLN A 139 -3.35 -14.52 12.78
C GLN A 139 -3.25 -13.11 13.35
N GLN A 140 -2.53 -12.24 12.65
CA GLN A 140 -2.24 -10.86 13.09
C GLN A 140 -3.00 -9.79 12.30
N THR A 141 -3.44 -10.08 11.09
CA THR A 141 -4.11 -9.11 10.22
C THR A 141 -5.60 -9.39 10.14
N PHE A 142 -6.39 -8.31 10.22
CA PHE A 142 -7.84 -8.37 10.23
C PHE A 142 -8.43 -7.24 9.39
N GLN A 143 -9.48 -7.55 8.63
CA GLN A 143 -10.39 -6.52 8.12
C GLN A 143 -11.44 -6.29 9.20
N MET A 144 -11.73 -5.05 9.52
CA MET A 144 -12.63 -4.72 10.60
C MET A 144 -13.82 -3.92 10.11
N ALA A 145 -14.98 -4.30 10.63
CA ALA A 145 -16.22 -3.63 10.41
C ALA A 145 -16.78 -3.25 11.79
N ILE A 146 -16.91 -1.94 12.02
CA ILE A 146 -16.98 -1.33 13.35
C ILE A 146 -18.38 -0.77 13.60
N PRO A 147 -18.92 -0.92 14.83
CA PRO A 147 -20.22 -0.37 15.18
C PRO A 147 -20.20 1.16 15.20
N LEU A 148 -21.33 1.78 14.83
CA LEU A 148 -21.49 3.25 14.79
C LEU A 148 -21.21 3.92 16.15
N GLN A 149 -21.43 3.20 17.25
CA GLN A 149 -21.15 3.70 18.59
C GLN A 149 -19.65 3.95 18.78
N LEU A 150 -18.78 2.99 18.42
CA LEU A 150 -17.32 3.14 18.49
C LEU A 150 -16.87 4.34 17.65
N ARG A 151 -17.44 4.47 16.45
CA ARG A 151 -17.16 5.59 15.55
C ARG A 151 -17.53 6.94 16.18
N SER A 152 -18.66 7.01 16.87
CA SER A 152 -19.10 8.21 17.57
C SER A 152 -18.16 8.58 18.72
N TYR A 153 -17.69 7.61 19.51
CA TYR A 153 -16.67 7.82 20.54
C TYR A 153 -15.36 8.30 19.94
N TYR A 154 -14.91 7.66 18.87
CA TYR A 154 -13.71 8.04 18.14
C TYR A 154 -13.74 9.51 17.71
N GLN A 155 -14.85 9.94 17.09
CA GLN A 155 -15.01 11.33 16.64
C GLN A 155 -14.97 12.31 17.81
N LYS A 156 -15.56 11.98 18.96
CA LYS A 156 -15.52 12.82 20.17
C LYS A 156 -14.10 13.00 20.71
N VAL A 157 -13.30 11.93 20.74
CA VAL A 157 -11.91 11.98 21.24
C VAL A 157 -10.99 12.72 20.26
N MET A 158 -11.23 12.61 18.94
CA MET A 158 -10.43 13.27 17.90
C MET A 158 -10.85 14.72 17.59
N ALA A 159 -12.07 15.14 17.94
CA ALA A 159 -12.57 16.50 17.76
C ALA A 159 -11.62 17.61 18.28
N PRO A 160 -11.04 17.51 19.50
CA PRO A 160 -10.08 18.50 20.00
C PRO A 160 -8.83 18.60 19.11
N ILE A 161 -8.30 17.48 18.62
CA ILE A 161 -7.11 17.46 17.74
C ILE A 161 -7.41 18.19 16.42
N ASN A 162 -8.55 17.91 15.80
CA ASN A 162 -8.95 18.56 14.54
C ASN A 162 -9.11 20.08 14.72
N SER A 163 -9.74 20.50 15.82
CA SER A 163 -9.89 21.93 16.12
C SER A 163 -8.55 22.64 16.37
N ILE A 164 -7.62 21.97 17.06
CA ILE A 164 -6.28 22.51 17.35
C ILE A 164 -5.46 22.64 16.06
N THR A 165 -5.47 21.63 15.19
CA THR A 165 -4.77 21.66 13.90
C THR A 165 -5.27 22.81 13.00
N LEU A 166 -6.59 23.01 12.95
CA LEU A 166 -7.21 24.14 12.24
C LEU A 166 -6.82 25.49 12.86
N SER A 167 -6.81 25.60 14.19
CA SER A 167 -6.44 26.84 14.89
C SER A 167 -4.96 27.20 14.73
N THR A 168 -4.07 26.20 14.78
CA THR A 168 -2.61 26.37 14.66
C THR A 168 -2.24 26.82 13.25
N LYS A 169 -2.92 26.30 12.22
CA LYS A 169 -2.74 26.74 10.82
C LYS A 169 -3.15 28.20 10.59
N ARG A 170 -4.12 28.70 11.34
CA ARG A 170 -4.57 30.12 11.27
C ARG A 170 -3.72 31.06 12.11
N MET A 171 -3.08 30.55 13.17
CA MET A 171 -2.35 31.35 14.17
C MET A 171 -0.86 31.53 13.83
N SER A 172 -0.31 30.78 12.87
CA SER A 172 1.10 30.92 12.44
C SER A 172 1.45 32.31 11.92
N VAL A 173 0.46 33.14 11.57
CA VAL A 173 0.66 34.44 10.90
C VAL A 173 0.61 35.65 11.84
N ALA A 174 -0.04 35.62 13.02
CA ALA A 174 -0.24 36.83 13.84
C ALA A 174 -0.17 36.58 15.36
N GLY A 175 0.79 37.21 16.05
CA GLY A 175 0.89 37.23 17.52
C GLY A 175 2.34 37.28 18.07
N PRO A 176 2.57 37.70 19.33
CA PRO A 176 3.89 37.75 19.98
C PRO A 176 4.51 36.35 20.20
N ALA A 177 5.81 36.18 19.94
CA ALA A 177 6.51 34.88 19.96
C ALA A 177 6.38 34.11 21.29
N ALA A 178 6.43 34.80 22.44
CA ALA A 178 6.31 34.15 23.75
C ALA A 178 4.88 33.64 24.06
N LEU A 179 3.86 34.29 23.52
CA LEU A 179 2.48 33.81 23.65
C LEU A 179 2.24 32.60 22.73
N ARG A 180 2.89 32.58 21.56
CA ARG A 180 2.85 31.44 20.63
C ARG A 180 3.43 30.17 21.26
N SER A 181 4.61 30.24 21.88
CA SER A 181 5.23 29.04 22.48
C SER A 181 4.40 28.43 23.61
N LYS A 182 3.80 29.27 24.45
CA LYS A 182 2.92 28.82 25.54
C LYS A 182 1.61 28.20 25.03
N VAL A 183 1.00 28.79 24.00
CA VAL A 183 -0.22 28.24 23.36
C VAL A 183 0.09 26.95 22.61
N LEU A 184 1.22 26.88 21.89
CA LEU A 184 1.68 25.66 21.21
C LEU A 184 1.93 24.54 22.22
N SER A 185 2.63 24.81 23.32
CA SER A 185 2.85 23.81 24.39
C SER A 185 1.53 23.33 24.98
N ALA A 186 0.61 24.23 25.34
CA ALA A 186 -0.69 23.85 25.90
C ALA A 186 -1.57 23.07 24.91
N ASN A 187 -1.45 23.36 23.60
CA ASN A 187 -2.09 22.61 22.54
C ASN A 187 -1.47 21.22 22.37
N MET A 188 -0.14 21.10 22.46
CA MET A 188 0.56 19.82 22.42
C MET A 188 0.16 18.93 23.60
N ASP A 189 0.06 19.46 24.81
CA ASP A 189 -0.38 18.69 25.98
C ASP A 189 -1.79 18.12 25.80
N ARG A 190 -2.71 18.90 25.21
CA ARG A 190 -4.07 18.43 24.88
C ARG A 190 -4.07 17.37 23.80
N ILE A 191 -3.21 17.50 22.78
CA ILE A 191 -3.05 16.49 21.73
C ILE A 191 -2.53 15.18 22.34
N ILE A 192 -1.49 15.24 23.17
CA ILE A 192 -0.93 14.07 23.86
C ILE A 192 -1.99 13.38 24.74
N GLN A 193 -2.78 14.15 25.50
CA GLN A 193 -3.87 13.60 26.31
C GLN A 193 -4.95 12.92 25.46
N ALA A 194 -5.31 13.50 24.32
CA ALA A 194 -6.29 12.90 23.40
C ALA A 194 -5.77 11.56 22.83
N TYR A 195 -4.50 11.48 22.42
CA TYR A 195 -3.89 10.22 22.00
C TYR A 195 -3.85 9.18 23.13
N HIS A 196 -3.47 9.57 24.35
CA HIS A 196 -3.45 8.63 25.47
C HIS A 196 -4.85 8.08 25.79
N ASN A 197 -5.87 8.95 25.79
CA ASN A 197 -7.26 8.54 25.99
C ASN A 197 -7.74 7.62 24.86
N MET A 198 -7.33 7.88 23.62
CA MET A 198 -7.65 7.03 22.48
C MET A 198 -7.02 5.65 22.61
N ASN A 199 -5.71 5.57 22.91
CA ASN A 199 -5.01 4.30 23.04
C ASN A 199 -5.59 3.47 24.20
N LYS A 200 -5.96 4.11 25.31
CA LYS A 200 -6.63 3.43 26.43
C LYS A 200 -8.01 2.90 26.03
N PHE A 201 -8.78 3.67 25.27
CA PHE A 201 -10.10 3.25 24.77
C PHE A 201 -10.00 2.08 23.79
N LEU A 202 -9.09 2.17 22.82
CA LEU A 202 -8.87 1.10 21.83
C LEU A 202 -8.32 -0.18 22.48
N ALA A 203 -7.40 -0.05 23.43
CA ALA A 203 -6.93 -1.20 24.21
C ALA A 203 -8.09 -1.87 24.95
N ALA A 204 -8.94 -1.09 25.64
CA ALA A 204 -10.11 -1.63 26.34
C ALA A 204 -11.13 -2.28 25.39
N TYR A 205 -11.30 -1.75 24.17
CA TYR A 205 -12.15 -2.35 23.15
C TYR A 205 -11.59 -3.70 22.68
N LEU A 206 -10.29 -3.76 22.37
CA LEU A 206 -9.62 -4.96 21.88
C LEU A 206 -9.52 -6.06 22.95
N GLU A 207 -9.45 -5.71 24.23
CA GLU A 207 -9.44 -6.62 25.38
C GLU A 207 -10.84 -7.08 25.83
N HIS A 208 -11.91 -6.81 25.05
CA HIS A 208 -13.29 -7.14 25.41
C HIS A 208 -13.74 -6.54 26.76
N ALA A 209 -13.10 -5.45 27.21
CA ALA A 209 -13.37 -4.84 28.52
C ALA A 209 -14.63 -3.95 28.52
N LEU A 210 -15.13 -3.57 27.33
CA LEU A 210 -16.31 -2.74 27.12
C LEU A 210 -17.52 -3.62 26.85
N LYS A 211 -18.35 -3.88 27.88
CA LYS A 211 -19.53 -4.77 27.76
C LYS A 211 -20.56 -4.32 26.72
N ASP A 212 -20.67 -3.02 26.50
CA ASP A 212 -21.62 -2.43 25.55
C ASP A 212 -21.05 -2.36 24.12
N LEU A 213 -19.75 -2.62 23.95
CA LEU A 213 -19.03 -2.44 22.70
C LEU A 213 -18.08 -3.63 22.48
N ASP A 214 -18.66 -4.69 21.93
CA ASP A 214 -18.00 -5.98 21.77
C ASP A 214 -17.72 -6.29 20.28
N TYR A 215 -16.79 -7.20 20.03
CA TYR A 215 -16.48 -7.67 18.68
C TYR A 215 -16.32 -9.19 18.61
N ASP A 216 -16.77 -9.75 17.49
CA ASP A 216 -16.56 -11.15 17.14
C ASP A 216 -15.47 -11.26 16.06
N VAL A 217 -14.58 -12.25 16.19
CA VAL A 217 -13.64 -12.62 15.12
C VAL A 217 -14.30 -13.69 14.26
N ARG A 218 -14.35 -13.48 12.94
CA ARG A 218 -14.99 -14.38 11.97
C ARG A 218 -14.13 -14.55 10.73
N GLU A 219 -14.36 -15.60 9.96
CA GLU A 219 -13.76 -15.76 8.64
C GLU A 219 -14.76 -15.29 7.57
N LYS A 220 -14.29 -14.65 6.48
CA LYS A 220 -15.16 -14.34 5.34
C LYS A 220 -15.56 -15.64 4.66
N THR A 221 -16.85 -15.79 4.35
CA THR A 221 -17.29 -16.90 3.51
C THR A 221 -16.74 -16.73 2.09
N PHE A 222 -16.66 -17.83 1.33
CA PHE A 222 -16.16 -17.78 -0.05
C PHE A 222 -16.90 -16.75 -0.92
N VAL A 223 -18.22 -16.64 -0.76
CA VAL A 223 -19.04 -15.69 -1.53
C VAL A 223 -18.76 -14.24 -1.12
N GLU A 224 -18.61 -13.97 0.17
CA GLU A 224 -18.21 -12.64 0.69
C GLU A 224 -16.81 -12.26 0.20
N SER A 225 -15.87 -13.21 0.21
CA SER A 225 -14.51 -13.00 -0.27
C SER A 225 -14.43 -12.80 -1.79
N LEU A 226 -15.28 -13.48 -2.58
CA LEU A 226 -15.28 -13.36 -4.04
C LEU A 226 -15.90 -12.03 -4.51
N LEU A 227 -16.95 -11.57 -3.83
CA LEU A 227 -17.66 -10.34 -4.20
C LEU A 227 -17.10 -9.10 -3.50
N ASP A 228 -16.27 -9.28 -2.48
CA ASP A 228 -15.80 -8.22 -1.58
C ASP A 228 -16.96 -7.41 -0.97
N ILE A 229 -17.98 -8.13 -0.50
CA ILE A 229 -19.18 -7.57 0.14
C ILE A 229 -19.37 -8.25 1.50
N GLU A 230 -19.60 -7.46 2.54
CA GLU A 230 -20.06 -7.97 3.83
C GLU A 230 -21.59 -8.13 3.84
N PHE A 231 -22.09 -9.35 4.03
CA PHE A 231 -23.55 -9.58 4.12
C PHE A 231 -24.13 -9.31 5.52
N THR A 232 -23.29 -9.07 6.52
CA THR A 232 -23.73 -8.85 7.90
C THR A 232 -23.86 -7.37 8.21
N GLU A 233 -25.09 -6.93 8.49
CA GLU A 233 -25.34 -5.57 8.99
C GLU A 233 -24.89 -5.44 10.46
N ILE A 234 -24.11 -4.39 10.72
CA ILE A 234 -23.40 -4.18 11.99
C ILE A 234 -24.24 -3.24 12.86
N PHE A 235 -25.19 -3.79 13.61
CA PHE A 235 -26.04 -2.98 14.49
C PHE A 235 -25.42 -2.78 15.88
N ASP A 236 -24.99 -3.87 16.55
CA ASP A 236 -24.56 -3.81 17.96
C ASP A 236 -23.14 -4.32 18.23
N LYS A 237 -22.61 -5.26 17.43
CA LYS A 237 -21.27 -5.83 17.62
C LYS A 237 -20.37 -5.60 16.41
N GLY A 238 -19.11 -5.26 16.65
CA GLY A 238 -18.10 -5.22 15.61
C GLY A 238 -17.74 -6.61 15.10
N ILE A 239 -17.24 -6.69 13.88
CA ILE A 239 -16.76 -7.94 13.29
C ILE A 239 -15.33 -7.71 12.80
N LEU A 240 -14.42 -8.58 13.25
CA LEU A 240 -13.06 -8.67 12.73
C LEU A 240 -12.97 -9.91 11.85
N TYR A 241 -12.85 -9.69 10.56
CA TYR A 241 -12.61 -10.73 9.58
C TYR A 241 -11.13 -11.09 9.55
N THR A 242 -10.80 -12.36 9.75
CA THR A 242 -9.44 -12.87 9.55
C THR A 242 -9.03 -12.71 8.09
N ASP A 243 -7.84 -12.17 7.85
CA ASP A 243 -7.34 -11.88 6.50
C ASP A 243 -6.10 -12.72 6.17
N THR A 244 -5.85 -13.02 4.90
CA THR A 244 -4.62 -13.71 4.47
C THR A 244 -3.40 -12.79 4.39
N GLY A 245 -3.44 -11.62 5.03
CA GLY A 245 -2.34 -10.66 5.09
C GLY A 245 -2.26 -9.69 3.92
N HIS A 246 -3.11 -9.77 2.90
CA HIS A 246 -3.03 -8.94 1.69
C HIS A 246 -4.13 -7.87 1.57
N SER A 247 -5.07 -7.80 2.50
CA SER A 247 -6.23 -6.93 2.29
C SER A 247 -5.96 -5.46 2.60
N PHE A 248 -4.94 -5.18 3.40
CA PHE A 248 -4.51 -3.81 3.69
C PHE A 248 -3.63 -3.20 2.57
N ASP A 249 -3.24 -3.99 1.57
CA ASP A 249 -2.49 -3.56 0.38
C ASP A 249 -3.19 -2.39 -0.31
N ASN A 250 -4.51 -2.53 -0.49
CA ASN A 250 -5.37 -1.53 -1.12
C ASN A 250 -5.29 -0.15 -0.44
N VAL A 251 -4.99 -0.13 0.85
CA VAL A 251 -4.86 1.11 1.63
C VAL A 251 -3.45 1.69 1.55
N LEU A 252 -2.44 0.84 1.42
CA LEU A 252 -1.04 1.23 1.27
C LEU A 252 -0.69 1.65 -0.17
N PHE A 253 -1.63 2.12 -0.99
CA PHE A 253 -1.42 2.42 -2.42
C PHE A 253 -0.78 1.27 -3.25
N TYR A 254 -0.57 0.12 -2.63
CA TYR A 254 -0.07 -1.11 -3.20
C TYR A 254 -1.26 -1.73 -3.94
N GLY A 255 -1.16 -1.83 -5.27
CA GLY A 255 -2.30 -2.25 -6.11
C GLY A 255 -2.74 -1.24 -7.18
N ASN A 256 -2.27 0.02 -7.14
CA ASN A 256 -2.47 0.95 -8.26
C ASN A 256 -1.57 0.67 -9.48
N GLU A 257 -0.82 -0.43 -9.46
CA GLU A 257 0.06 -0.86 -10.53
C GLU A 257 -0.71 -1.07 -11.84
N PHE A 258 -1.95 -1.57 -11.77
CA PHE A 258 -2.79 -1.76 -12.94
C PHE A 258 -3.25 -0.43 -13.54
N THR A 259 -3.62 0.54 -12.71
CA THR A 259 -4.01 1.88 -13.14
C THR A 259 -2.84 2.60 -13.81
N LEU A 260 -1.63 2.49 -13.25
CA LEU A 260 -0.42 3.06 -13.85
C LEU A 260 -0.07 2.36 -15.16
N ALA A 261 -0.17 1.02 -15.21
CA ALA A 261 0.11 0.26 -16.42
C ALA A 261 -0.87 0.56 -17.56
N THR A 262 -2.17 0.67 -17.25
CA THR A 262 -3.17 1.05 -18.25
C THR A 262 -2.93 2.46 -18.78
N PHE A 263 -2.58 3.41 -17.91
CA PHE A 263 -2.16 4.75 -18.33
C PHE A 263 -0.94 4.72 -19.27
N ASP A 264 0.11 3.96 -18.92
CA ASP A 264 1.31 3.83 -19.76
C ASP A 264 0.99 3.20 -21.12
N ILE A 265 0.10 2.19 -21.16
CA ILE A 265 -0.38 1.56 -22.40
C ILE A 265 -1.06 2.61 -23.28
N PHE A 266 -2.03 3.36 -22.74
CA PHE A 266 -2.75 4.36 -23.51
C PHE A 266 -1.83 5.47 -24.02
N LEU A 267 -0.91 5.94 -23.17
CA LEU A 267 0.05 6.97 -23.55
C LEU A 267 0.99 6.50 -24.67
N PHE A 268 1.53 5.29 -24.55
CA PHE A 268 2.43 4.70 -25.54
C PHE A 268 1.76 4.63 -26.92
N PHE A 269 0.55 4.07 -27.00
CA PHE A 269 -0.14 3.94 -28.28
C PHE A 269 -0.69 5.27 -28.81
N PHE A 270 -1.05 6.20 -27.92
CA PHE A 270 -1.46 7.54 -28.35
C PHE A 270 -0.32 8.27 -29.08
N ILE A 271 0.90 8.20 -28.54
CA ILE A 271 2.08 8.82 -29.19
C ILE A 271 2.48 8.05 -30.45
N GLU A 272 2.42 6.71 -30.42
CA GLU A 272 2.70 5.88 -31.60
C GLU A 272 1.76 6.22 -32.77
N MET A 273 0.46 6.39 -32.49
CA MET A 273 -0.53 6.75 -33.50
C MET A 273 -0.31 8.16 -34.08
N LEU A 274 0.23 9.09 -33.29
CA LEU A 274 0.49 10.47 -33.73
C LEU A 274 1.74 10.59 -34.61
N PHE A 275 2.80 9.86 -34.29
CA PHE A 275 4.13 10.04 -34.91
C PHE A 275 4.57 8.87 -35.80
N HIS A 276 3.85 7.74 -35.76
CA HIS A 276 4.19 6.50 -36.46
C HIS A 276 5.62 6.02 -36.19
N ASP A 277 6.17 6.36 -35.03
CA ASP A 277 7.52 5.98 -34.58
C ASP A 277 7.45 5.38 -33.16
N PHE A 278 7.83 4.09 -33.08
CA PHE A 278 7.87 3.34 -31.83
C PHE A 278 8.98 3.84 -30.87
N LEU A 279 10.09 4.36 -31.39
CA LEU A 279 11.19 4.87 -30.57
C LEU A 279 10.76 6.14 -29.84
N LEU A 280 10.15 7.07 -30.56
CA LEU A 280 9.66 8.32 -29.98
C LEU A 280 8.56 8.05 -28.95
N ALA A 281 7.64 7.13 -29.25
CA ALA A 281 6.61 6.70 -28.31
C ALA A 281 7.21 6.10 -27.02
N ALA A 282 8.25 5.26 -27.14
CA ALA A 282 8.94 4.68 -25.99
C ALA A 282 9.64 5.74 -25.13
N VAL A 283 10.34 6.70 -25.75
CA VAL A 283 11.07 7.76 -25.02
C VAL A 283 10.11 8.66 -24.26
N ILE A 284 9.04 9.11 -24.91
CA ILE A 284 8.05 10.00 -24.28
C ILE A 284 7.34 9.28 -23.14
N THR A 285 6.88 8.05 -23.37
CA THR A 285 6.20 7.26 -22.33
C THR A 285 7.12 6.98 -21.15
N ALA A 286 8.39 6.63 -21.40
CA ALA A 286 9.37 6.42 -20.34
C ALA A 286 9.64 7.69 -19.53
N PHE A 287 9.66 8.86 -20.18
CA PHE A 287 9.78 10.14 -19.49
C PHE A 287 8.60 10.40 -18.56
N PHE A 288 7.36 10.26 -19.05
CA PHE A 288 6.16 10.43 -18.23
C PHE A 288 6.07 9.43 -17.08
N ALA A 289 6.40 8.16 -17.33
CA ALA A 289 6.47 7.14 -16.29
C ALA A 289 7.47 7.54 -15.18
N LYS A 290 8.65 8.08 -15.54
CA LYS A 290 9.63 8.58 -14.56
C LYS A 290 9.12 9.78 -13.77
N VAL A 291 8.42 10.72 -14.41
CA VAL A 291 7.81 11.86 -13.72
C VAL A 291 6.74 11.38 -12.73
N CYS A 292 5.86 10.46 -13.13
CA CYS A 292 4.86 9.87 -12.23
C CYS A 292 5.51 9.19 -11.01
N MET A 293 6.60 8.46 -11.21
CA MET A 293 7.36 7.86 -10.10
C MET A 293 7.94 8.90 -9.14
N VAL A 294 8.50 10.01 -9.65
CA VAL A 294 9.06 11.08 -8.81
C VAL A 294 7.97 11.80 -8.02
N ILE A 295 6.83 12.08 -8.66
CA ILE A 295 5.67 12.69 -7.99
C ILE A 295 5.16 11.77 -6.88
N GLN A 296 5.13 10.47 -7.10
CA GLN A 296 4.77 9.50 -6.06
C GLN A 296 5.79 9.47 -4.92
N ALA A 297 7.09 9.55 -5.23
CA ALA A 297 8.15 9.51 -4.23
C ALA A 297 8.17 10.74 -3.30
N GLU A 298 7.85 11.93 -3.84
CA GLU A 298 7.81 13.22 -3.12
C GLU A 298 6.58 13.39 -2.21
N ILE A 299 5.59 12.49 -2.26
CA ILE A 299 4.46 12.47 -1.34
C ILE A 299 4.79 11.47 -0.22
N PRO A 300 5.28 11.88 0.97
CA PRO A 300 5.80 10.96 1.98
C PRO A 300 4.72 10.11 2.66
N SER A 301 3.44 10.39 2.39
CA SER A 301 2.32 9.67 2.98
C SER A 301 1.97 8.36 2.25
N LEU A 302 2.95 7.75 1.57
CA LEU A 302 2.68 6.91 0.40
C LEU A 302 3.77 5.83 0.15
N TRP A 303 4.54 5.47 1.17
CA TRP A 303 5.63 4.50 1.03
C TRP A 303 5.36 3.15 1.71
N LEU A 304 5.23 2.10 0.88
CA LEU A 304 5.90 0.80 1.02
C LEU A 304 5.70 -0.02 -0.26
N GLY A 305 6.63 0.12 -1.21
CA GLY A 305 6.68 -0.71 -2.40
C GLY A 305 7.42 0.02 -3.52
N TRP A 306 8.31 -0.68 -4.22
CA TRP A 306 9.23 -0.19 -5.27
C TRP A 306 10.58 0.35 -4.79
N SER A 307 11.49 -0.58 -4.47
CA SER A 307 12.93 -0.33 -4.53
C SER A 307 13.65 -1.57 -5.10
N LEU A 308 13.64 -1.69 -6.42
CA LEU A 308 14.66 -2.48 -7.14
C LEU A 308 15.31 -1.59 -8.18
N SER A 309 16.24 -0.77 -7.69
CA SER A 309 17.43 -0.33 -8.41
C SER A 309 18.47 -0.02 -7.34
N PHE A 310 19.63 -0.65 -7.45
CA PHE A 310 20.76 -0.63 -6.51
C PHE A 310 21.28 0.79 -6.16
N PRO A 311 22.09 0.93 -5.09
CA PRO A 311 21.96 2.01 -4.11
C PRO A 311 22.87 3.19 -4.42
N VAL A 312 22.31 4.40 -4.27
CA VAL A 312 23.08 5.58 -3.86
C VAL A 312 22.11 6.41 -3.03
N TYR A 313 22.13 6.27 -1.70
CA TYR A 313 21.92 7.35 -0.74
C TYR A 313 22.25 6.80 0.65
N ASN A 314 23.55 6.81 0.96
CA ASN A 314 24.00 6.86 2.34
C ASN A 314 23.60 8.23 2.93
N ASN A 315 23.21 8.23 4.20
CA ASN A 315 22.76 9.34 5.04
C ASN A 315 21.24 9.59 5.07
N LEU A 316 20.52 8.65 5.69
CA LEU A 316 19.34 9.01 6.48
C LEU A 316 19.78 9.14 7.94
N ASN A 317 20.02 10.38 8.38
CA ASN A 317 20.14 10.70 9.80
C ASN A 317 18.76 10.52 10.43
N PHE A 318 18.65 9.54 11.32
CA PHE A 318 17.53 9.34 12.24
C PHE A 318 17.58 10.41 13.35
N GLU A 319 17.27 11.65 13.01
CA GLU A 319 16.99 12.69 13.99
C GLU A 319 15.80 13.52 13.50
N ASP A 320 14.60 12.98 13.64
CA ASP A 320 13.44 13.81 14.01
C ASP A 320 12.29 12.93 14.51
N ARG A 321 11.98 13.08 15.80
CA ARG A 321 10.76 12.56 16.42
C ARG A 321 9.59 13.38 15.88
N GLY A 322 8.69 12.76 15.12
CA GLY A 322 7.49 13.47 14.66
C GLY A 322 6.52 12.60 13.87
N THR A 323 5.46 12.19 14.55
CA THR A 323 4.09 11.93 14.06
C THR A 323 3.91 11.78 12.53
N LEU A 324 3.74 10.54 12.05
CA LEU A 324 3.23 10.26 10.70
C LEU A 324 1.71 10.46 10.64
N THR A 325 1.27 11.66 10.27
CA THR A 325 -0.14 11.88 9.90
C THR A 325 -0.31 11.66 8.39
N LEU A 326 -0.77 10.47 7.99
CA LEU A 326 -1.27 10.20 6.64
C LEU A 326 -2.60 10.93 6.47
N ARG A 327 -2.69 11.89 5.55
CA ARG A 327 -3.78 12.88 5.48
C ARG A 327 -5.18 12.34 5.20
N ASN A 328 -5.36 11.04 4.96
CA ASN A 328 -6.68 10.39 4.85
C ASN A 328 -6.74 9.04 5.59
N LEU A 329 -5.72 8.71 6.37
CA LEU A 329 -5.63 7.47 7.12
C LEU A 329 -5.27 7.81 8.56
N ASN A 330 -6.25 7.71 9.46
CA ASN A 330 -5.96 7.84 10.88
C ASN A 330 -5.34 6.54 11.39
N ILE A 331 -4.04 6.37 11.14
CA ILE A 331 -3.24 5.33 11.77
C ILE A 331 -3.06 5.72 13.24
N ILE A 332 -3.61 4.91 14.13
CA ILE A 332 -3.30 4.99 15.55
C ILE A 332 -2.32 3.87 15.86
N ILE A 333 -1.19 4.27 16.43
CA ILE A 333 -0.07 3.45 16.93
C ILE A 333 -0.27 3.26 18.43
#